data_AF-A0A6C0B589-F1
#
_entry.id   AF-A0A6C0B589-F1
#
_cell.length_a   1.000
_cell.length_b   1.000
_cell.length_c   1.000
_cell.angle_alpha   90.00
_cell.angle_beta   90.00
_cell.angle_gamma   90.00
#
_symmetry.space_group_name_H-M   'P 1'
#
loop_
_entity.id
_entity.type
_entity.pdbx_description
1 polymer ?
#
loop_
_entity_poly.entity_id
_entity_poly.type
_entity_poly.pdbx_seq_one_letter_code
_entity_poly.pdbx_strand_id
1 'polypeptide(L)'
;MSLEIDNRYKIVKKIGEGAFGKVYKGIHLETKEYVAIKIEKKSENTINRLRHESLVYDYFRNTIGFPKIYKFLERKRDLVFIMEFLGPNLEELYNYCNKKFTLKTVLMIAIQVLNRIETLHSEGFIHRDIKPDNFLIGVKKKKRGRIFLIDFGLSKKYITKKNKHIPYNDKKNFTGSYRYSSIRNHKGIEQSRRDDLESIGYMLIYFLTKKLPWQGAGGTDRKTKRKNIFNIKKNISLNSLCKNIPTEFLLYMKHCRSLKFTDKPNYKLLKELFIDLFKSKHYKLDFIYDWNNIARRKKCKN
;
A
#
# COMPACT_ATOMS: atom_id res chain seq x y z
N MET A 1 13.57 19.25 19.99
CA MET A 1 12.61 18.14 20.14
C MET A 1 13.29 17.13 21.04
N SER A 2 12.72 16.74 22.19
CA SER A 2 13.36 15.74 23.04
C SER A 2 13.62 14.48 22.22
N LEU A 3 14.86 13.99 22.27
CA LEU A 3 15.26 12.74 21.64
C LEU A 3 14.55 11.55 22.30
N GLU A 4 14.00 11.73 23.50
CA GLU A 4 13.34 10.68 24.26
C GLU A 4 11.83 10.90 24.34
N ILE A 5 11.11 9.78 24.27
CA ILE A 5 9.67 9.71 24.30
C ILE A 5 9.26 8.78 25.43
N ASP A 6 8.56 9.37 26.40
CA ASP A 6 7.94 8.63 27.51
C ASP A 6 8.96 7.84 28.35
N ASN A 7 10.21 8.30 28.40
CA ASN A 7 11.37 7.67 29.06
C ASN A 7 11.60 6.18 28.66
N ARG A 8 10.99 5.72 27.57
CA ARG A 8 11.07 4.33 27.08
C ARG A 8 11.59 4.23 25.65
N TYR A 9 11.50 5.29 24.87
CA TYR A 9 11.90 5.27 23.46
C TYR A 9 12.84 6.42 23.15
N LYS A 10 13.89 6.15 22.39
CA LYS A 10 14.81 7.18 21.88
C LYS A 10 14.73 7.25 20.36
N ILE A 11 14.55 8.45 19.82
CA ILE A 11 14.64 8.75 18.39
C ILE A 11 16.11 8.59 17.98
N VAL A 12 16.34 7.79 16.92
CA VAL A 12 17.67 7.53 16.38
C VAL A 12 17.91 8.37 15.13
N LYS A 13 17.03 8.24 14.12
CA LYS A 13 17.15 9.01 12.88
C LYS A 13 15.82 9.16 12.17
N LYS A 14 15.65 10.24 11.41
CA LYS A 14 14.54 10.38 10.48
C LYS A 14 14.70 9.37 9.33
N ILE A 15 13.63 8.66 9.00
CA ILE A 15 13.60 7.66 7.92
C ILE A 15 12.57 7.97 6.84
N GLY A 16 11.65 8.91 7.10
CA GLY A 16 10.68 9.33 6.11
C GLY A 16 9.99 10.62 6.49
N GLU A 17 9.37 11.24 5.49
CA GLU A 17 8.47 12.37 5.65
C GLU A 17 7.34 12.19 4.64
N GLY A 18 6.11 12.14 5.15
CA GLY A 18 4.91 12.08 4.33
C GLY A 18 4.15 13.39 4.38
N ALA A 19 3.02 13.44 3.68
CA ALA A 19 2.14 14.61 3.68
C ALA A 19 1.57 14.96 5.08
N PHE A 20 1.64 14.04 6.05
CA PHE A 20 0.94 14.12 7.33
C PHE A 20 1.86 14.01 8.54
N GLY A 21 3.18 14.01 8.34
CA GLY A 21 4.11 13.92 9.45
C GLY A 21 5.45 13.31 9.09
N LYS A 22 6.31 13.25 10.10
CA LYS A 22 7.67 12.72 10.01
C LYS A 22 7.71 11.32 10.62
N VAL A 23 8.47 10.43 10.00
CA VAL A 23 8.70 9.06 10.49
C VAL A 23 10.15 8.91 10.87
N TYR A 24 10.39 8.39 12.06
CA TYR A 24 11.70 8.17 12.64
C TYR A 24 11.90 6.70 12.96
N LYS A 25 13.13 6.22 12.78
CA LYS A 25 13.61 5.03 13.45
C LYS A 25 13.91 5.41 14.90
N GLY A 26 13.36 4.65 15.83
CA GLY A 26 13.67 4.76 17.25
C GLY A 26 14.15 3.42 17.82
N ILE A 27 14.53 3.42 19.09
CA ILE A 27 14.90 2.24 19.85
C ILE A 27 14.16 2.25 21.19
N HIS A 28 13.62 1.09 21.60
CA HIS A 28 13.09 0.89 22.94
C HIS A 28 14.27 0.75 23.93
N LEU A 29 14.28 1.54 24.99
CA LEU A 29 15.45 1.69 25.87
C LEU A 29 15.76 0.43 26.68
N GLU A 30 14.75 -0.31 27.12
CA GLU A 30 14.93 -1.58 27.84
C GLU A 30 15.26 -2.74 26.89
N THR A 31 14.34 -3.08 25.98
CA THR A 31 14.49 -4.26 25.09
C THR A 31 15.52 -4.09 23.98
N LYS A 32 16.01 -2.86 23.75
CA LYS A 32 16.87 -2.48 22.61
C LYS A 32 16.28 -2.79 21.23
N GLU A 33 15.00 -3.14 21.14
CA GLU A 33 14.35 -3.38 19.86
C GLU A 33 14.11 -2.06 19.10
N TYR A 34 14.32 -2.08 17.78
CA TYR A 34 13.97 -0.94 16.93
C TYR A 34 12.45 -0.78 16.76
N VAL A 35 12.01 0.47 16.75
CA VAL A 35 10.61 0.87 16.53
C VAL A 35 10.52 1.93 15.42
N ALA A 36 9.34 2.03 14.80
CA ALA A 36 8.99 3.17 13.95
C ALA A 36 8.17 4.17 14.77
N ILE A 37 8.56 5.44 14.74
CA ILE A 37 7.92 6.54 15.47
C ILE A 37 7.42 7.55 14.46
N LYS A 38 6.10 7.64 14.28
CA LYS A 38 5.43 8.63 13.42
C LYS A 38 4.99 9.80 14.29
N ILE A 39 5.29 11.02 13.86
CA ILE A 39 4.98 12.25 14.58
C ILE A 39 4.23 13.21 13.64
N GLU A 40 3.04 13.63 14.05
CA GLU A 40 2.20 14.63 13.38
C GLU A 40 2.07 15.85 14.30
N LYS A 41 2.32 17.06 13.79
CA LYS A 41 2.02 18.29 14.53
C LYS A 41 0.51 18.45 14.60
N LYS A 42 -0.02 18.77 15.77
CA LYS A 42 -1.44 19.06 15.90
C LYS A 42 -1.80 20.29 15.08
N SER A 43 -2.86 20.17 14.31
CA SER A 43 -3.50 21.29 13.64
C SER A 43 -4.88 21.50 14.24
N GLU A 44 -5.22 22.75 14.53
CA GLU A 44 -6.59 23.15 14.92
C GLU A 44 -7.51 23.25 13.69
N ASN A 45 -6.93 23.54 12.51
CA ASN A 45 -7.68 23.83 11.28
C ASN A 45 -7.83 22.63 10.35
N THR A 46 -7.17 21.50 10.64
CA THR A 46 -7.19 20.32 9.77
C THR A 46 -7.33 19.02 10.57
N ILE A 47 -7.89 18.00 9.93
CA ILE A 47 -8.10 16.68 10.56
C ILE A 47 -6.74 16.03 10.82
N ASN A 48 -6.44 15.78 12.10
CA ASN A 48 -5.25 15.04 12.53
C ASN A 48 -5.38 13.55 12.15
N ARG A 49 -4.64 13.14 11.12
CA ARG A 49 -4.81 11.81 10.50
C ARG A 49 -4.17 10.69 11.30
N LEU A 50 -3.17 10.98 12.12
CA LEU A 50 -2.48 9.98 12.94
C LEU A 50 -3.37 9.42 14.04
N ARG A 51 -4.31 10.22 14.55
CA ARG A 51 -5.35 9.73 15.48
C ARG A 51 -6.34 8.80 14.77
N HIS A 52 -6.74 9.13 13.54
CA HIS A 52 -7.57 8.23 12.74
C HIS A 52 -6.84 6.93 12.43
N GLU A 53 -5.59 7.02 11.97
CA GLU A 53 -4.74 5.87 11.67
C GLU A 53 -4.57 4.94 12.88
N SER A 54 -4.30 5.48 14.08
CA SER A 54 -4.15 4.65 15.29
C SER A 54 -5.41 3.87 15.63
N LEU A 55 -6.59 4.49 15.49
CA LEU A 55 -7.88 3.81 15.70
C LEU A 55 -8.16 2.71 14.67
N VAL A 56 -7.72 2.89 13.42
CA VAL A 56 -7.89 1.86 12.37
C VAL A 56 -7.01 0.65 12.68
N TYR A 57 -5.78 0.86 13.15
CA TYR A 57 -4.89 -0.24 13.52
C TYR A 57 -5.44 -1.15 14.63
N ASP A 58 -6.31 -0.63 15.50
CA ASP A 58 -6.90 -1.42 16.58
C ASP A 58 -7.74 -2.61 16.08
N TYR A 59 -8.32 -2.50 14.89
CA TYR A 59 -9.05 -3.60 14.22
C TYR A 59 -8.13 -4.73 13.72
N PHE A 60 -6.82 -4.46 13.60
CA PHE A 60 -5.84 -5.38 13.03
C PHE A 60 -4.79 -5.85 14.04
N ARG A 61 -5.07 -5.71 15.34
CA ARG A 61 -4.18 -6.19 16.41
C ARG A 61 -3.96 -7.69 16.23
N ASN A 62 -2.69 -8.10 16.23
CA ASN A 62 -2.26 -9.48 16.02
C ASN A 62 -2.61 -10.10 14.66
N THR A 63 -3.08 -9.30 13.70
CA THR A 63 -3.41 -9.76 12.35
C THR A 63 -2.16 -9.86 11.47
N ILE A 64 -2.03 -10.95 10.72
CA ILE A 64 -0.84 -11.22 9.90
C ILE A 64 -0.68 -10.13 8.82
N GLY A 65 0.49 -9.51 8.82
CA GLY A 65 0.84 -8.50 7.82
C GLY A 65 0.27 -7.12 8.09
N PHE A 66 -0.10 -6.87 9.35
CA PHE A 66 -0.31 -5.53 9.88
C PHE A 66 0.73 -5.31 11.00
N PRO A 67 1.40 -4.14 11.04
CA PRO A 67 2.38 -3.82 12.08
C PRO A 67 1.79 -3.96 13.50
N LYS A 68 2.59 -4.46 14.44
CA LYS A 68 2.23 -4.36 15.86
C LYS A 68 2.26 -2.90 16.30
N ILE A 69 1.23 -2.46 17.00
CA ILE A 69 1.19 -1.15 17.63
C ILE A 69 1.71 -1.25 19.06
N TYR A 70 2.59 -0.34 19.44
CA TYR A 70 3.14 -0.26 20.80
C TYR A 70 2.47 0.84 21.60
N LYS A 71 2.33 2.03 21.03
CA LYS A 71 1.76 3.16 21.75
C LYS A 71 1.22 4.25 20.83
N PHE A 72 0.16 4.89 21.24
CA PHE A 72 -0.26 6.20 20.75
C PHE A 72 -0.18 7.20 21.91
N LEU A 73 0.40 8.37 21.66
CA LEU A 73 0.59 9.42 22.65
C LEU A 73 0.12 10.75 22.08
N GLU A 74 -0.64 11.47 22.88
CA GLU A 74 -1.06 12.82 22.58
C GLU A 74 -0.28 13.80 23.48
N ARG A 75 0.62 14.57 22.88
CA ARG A 75 1.40 15.61 23.56
C ARG A 75 0.76 16.99 23.34
N LYS A 76 1.23 18.02 24.04
CA LYS A 76 0.67 19.39 23.89
C LYS A 76 0.64 19.88 22.43
N ARG A 77 1.71 19.66 21.67
CA ARG A 77 1.87 20.16 20.28
C ARG A 77 1.81 19.09 19.19
N ASP A 78 2.01 17.82 19.55
CA ASP A 78 2.21 16.74 18.57
C ASP A 78 1.43 15.47 18.97
N LEU A 79 1.07 14.68 17.97
CA LEU A 79 0.64 13.28 18.11
C LEU A 79 1.84 12.38 17.79
N VAL A 80 2.03 11.33 18.59
CA VAL A 80 3.12 10.36 18.41
C VAL A 80 2.52 8.96 18.34
N PHE A 81 2.92 8.20 17.33
CA PHE A 81 2.47 6.83 17.11
C PHE A 81 3.68 5.91 16.95
N ILE A 82 3.79 4.96 17.86
CA ILE A 82 4.93 4.04 17.98
C ILE A 82 4.45 2.65 17.58
N MET A 83 5.10 2.09 16.56
CA MET A 83 4.74 0.81 15.96
C MET A 83 5.97 -0.02 15.60
N GLU A 84 5.73 -1.26 15.20
CA GLU A 84 6.77 -2.18 14.76
C GLU A 84 7.64 -1.56 13.66
N PHE A 85 8.96 -1.64 13.85
CA PHE A 85 9.91 -1.28 12.80
C PHE A 85 9.91 -2.37 11.72
N LEU A 86 9.59 -1.97 10.50
CA LEU A 86 9.60 -2.81 9.32
C LEU A 86 10.78 -2.49 8.41
N GLY A 87 10.97 -3.32 7.39
CA GLY A 87 12.05 -3.22 6.43
C GLY A 87 11.68 -2.28 5.28
N PRO A 88 12.46 -2.33 4.19
CA PRO A 88 12.20 -1.52 3.01
C PRO A 88 10.78 -1.74 2.44
N ASN A 89 10.24 -0.70 1.80
CA ASN A 89 8.99 -0.80 1.06
C ASN A 89 9.20 -1.41 -0.33
N LEU A 90 8.11 -1.77 -1.02
CA LEU A 90 8.20 -2.40 -2.35
C LEU A 90 8.79 -1.46 -3.40
N GLU A 91 8.64 -0.13 -3.30
CA GLU A 91 9.28 0.82 -4.24
C GLU A 91 10.81 0.82 -4.07
N GLU A 92 11.29 0.82 -2.82
CA GLU A 92 12.72 0.75 -2.51
C GLU A 92 13.34 -0.56 -3.00
N LEU A 93 12.66 -1.69 -2.75
CA LEU A 93 13.08 -3.00 -3.25
C LEU A 93 13.04 -3.09 -4.77
N TYR A 94 12.06 -2.43 -5.40
CA TYR A 94 11.95 -2.35 -6.84
C TYR A 94 13.11 -1.58 -7.47
N ASN A 95 13.45 -0.43 -6.88
CA ASN A 95 14.62 0.34 -7.27
C ASN A 95 15.92 -0.45 -7.05
N TYR A 96 16.04 -1.16 -5.93
CA TYR A 96 17.18 -2.05 -5.64
C TYR A 96 17.33 -3.18 -6.66
N CYS A 97 16.23 -3.65 -7.26
CA CYS A 97 16.20 -4.65 -8.32
C CYS A 97 16.28 -4.03 -9.73
N ASN A 98 16.90 -2.87 -9.88
CA ASN A 98 17.06 -2.16 -11.16
C ASN A 98 15.71 -1.89 -11.87
N LYS A 99 14.67 -1.57 -11.09
CA LYS A 99 13.33 -1.23 -11.57
C LYS A 99 12.74 -2.31 -12.49
N LYS A 100 12.90 -3.57 -12.10
CA LYS A 100 12.19 -4.69 -12.72
C LYS A 100 12.07 -5.83 -11.71
N PHE A 101 10.85 -6.35 -11.56
CA PHE A 101 10.65 -7.61 -10.88
C PHE A 101 10.39 -8.73 -11.88
N THR A 102 10.80 -9.95 -11.53
CA THR A 102 10.45 -11.17 -12.23
C THR A 102 8.97 -11.48 -12.03
N LEU A 103 8.39 -12.24 -12.96
CA LEU A 103 7.00 -12.69 -12.83
C LEU A 103 6.78 -13.46 -11.52
N LYS A 104 7.71 -14.36 -11.13
CA LYS A 104 7.66 -15.08 -9.85
C LYS A 104 7.51 -14.13 -8.67
N THR A 105 8.35 -13.09 -8.58
CA THR A 105 8.30 -12.07 -7.53
C THR A 105 6.95 -11.34 -7.52
N VAL A 106 6.47 -10.88 -8.69
CA VAL A 106 5.20 -10.15 -8.80
C VAL A 106 4.01 -11.01 -8.38
N LEU A 107 3.97 -12.29 -8.74
CA LEU A 107 2.87 -13.19 -8.36
C LEU A 107 2.87 -13.47 -6.85
N MET A 108 4.04 -13.69 -6.22
CA MET A 108 4.12 -13.83 -4.76
C MET A 108 3.70 -12.55 -4.02
N ILE A 109 4.03 -11.38 -4.57
CA ILE A 109 3.55 -10.09 -4.05
C ILE A 109 2.03 -9.99 -4.19
N ALA A 110 1.48 -10.28 -5.37
CA ALA A 110 0.05 -10.17 -5.67
C ALA A 110 -0.81 -10.97 -4.69
N ILE A 111 -0.44 -12.22 -4.41
CA ILE A 111 -1.17 -13.10 -3.48
C ILE A 111 -1.20 -12.49 -2.08
N GLN A 112 -0.06 -12.00 -1.56
CA GLN A 112 -0.02 -11.40 -0.23
C GLN A 112 -0.77 -10.07 -0.17
N VAL A 113 -0.61 -9.20 -1.17
CA VAL A 113 -1.29 -7.91 -1.25
C VAL A 113 -2.80 -8.09 -1.29
N LEU A 114 -3.31 -9.03 -2.10
CA LEU A 114 -4.74 -9.35 -2.15
C LEU A 114 -5.26 -9.84 -0.79
N ASN A 115 -4.49 -10.69 -0.10
CA ASN A 115 -4.85 -11.10 1.25
C ASN A 115 -4.90 -9.91 2.24
N ARG A 116 -3.96 -8.94 2.18
CA ARG A 116 -4.02 -7.74 3.04
C ARG A 116 -5.26 -6.90 2.79
N ILE A 117 -5.59 -6.70 1.52
CA ILE A 117 -6.73 -5.87 1.12
C ILE A 117 -8.05 -6.56 1.40
N GLU A 118 -8.13 -7.88 1.20
CA GLU A 118 -9.29 -8.65 1.63
C GLU A 118 -9.51 -8.56 3.14
N THR A 119 -8.47 -8.70 3.97
CA THR A 119 -8.54 -8.52 5.43
C THR A 119 -8.94 -7.10 5.83
N LEU A 120 -8.40 -6.07 5.18
CA LEU A 120 -8.82 -4.68 5.41
C LEU A 120 -10.32 -4.49 5.10
N HIS A 121 -10.76 -5.06 3.98
CA HIS A 121 -12.13 -4.96 3.52
C HIS A 121 -13.11 -5.77 4.39
N SER A 122 -12.67 -6.88 5.00
CA SER A 122 -13.51 -7.66 5.93
C SER A 122 -13.81 -6.90 7.22
N GLU A 123 -12.88 -6.05 7.67
CA GLU A 123 -13.09 -5.12 8.80
C GLU A 123 -13.88 -3.85 8.42
N GLY A 124 -14.40 -3.79 7.19
CA GLY A 124 -15.26 -2.69 6.74
C GLY A 124 -14.54 -1.42 6.31
N PHE A 125 -13.22 -1.48 6.08
CA PHE A 125 -12.40 -0.35 5.63
C PHE A 125 -11.98 -0.48 4.16
N ILE A 126 -11.72 0.66 3.52
CA ILE A 126 -10.98 0.78 2.25
C ILE A 126 -9.73 1.62 2.48
N HIS A 127 -8.64 1.31 1.79
CA HIS A 127 -7.33 1.93 1.97
C HIS A 127 -7.22 3.31 1.30
N ARG A 128 -7.66 3.40 0.03
CA ARG A 128 -7.68 4.62 -0.80
C ARG A 128 -6.33 5.20 -1.23
N ASP A 129 -5.23 4.55 -0.89
CA ASP A 129 -3.88 4.90 -1.35
C ASP A 129 -2.97 3.68 -1.55
N ILE A 130 -3.44 2.73 -2.35
CA ILE A 130 -2.65 1.55 -2.73
C ILE A 130 -1.50 1.99 -3.64
N LYS A 131 -0.27 1.76 -3.18
CA LYS A 131 0.97 2.05 -3.90
C LYS A 131 2.13 1.23 -3.30
N PRO A 132 3.23 1.01 -4.04
CA PRO A 132 4.38 0.24 -3.55
C PRO A 132 4.94 0.72 -2.20
N ASP A 133 4.93 2.03 -1.94
CA ASP A 133 5.45 2.64 -0.71
C ASP A 133 4.71 2.17 0.57
N ASN A 134 3.44 1.77 0.44
CA ASN A 134 2.59 1.37 1.57
C ASN A 134 2.64 -0.15 1.85
N PHE A 135 3.51 -0.88 1.15
CA PHE A 135 3.75 -2.30 1.38
C PHE A 135 5.21 -2.53 1.78
N LEU A 136 5.44 -2.94 3.02
CA LEU A 136 6.79 -3.12 3.59
C LEU A 136 7.08 -4.59 3.88
N ILE A 137 8.35 -4.99 3.88
CA ILE A 137 8.75 -6.35 4.26
C ILE A 137 9.07 -6.46 5.76
N GLY A 138 8.83 -7.63 6.35
CA GLY A 138 9.24 -7.91 7.72
C GLY A 138 10.76 -8.06 7.88
N VAL A 139 11.32 -7.51 8.96
CA VAL A 139 12.78 -7.59 9.27
C VAL A 139 13.15 -8.80 10.13
N LYS A 140 12.26 -9.25 11.01
CA LYS A 140 12.55 -10.37 11.92
C LYS A 140 12.58 -11.70 11.14
N LYS A 141 13.45 -12.64 11.52
CA LYS A 141 13.59 -13.96 10.86
C LYS A 141 12.24 -14.69 10.70
N LYS A 142 11.40 -14.67 11.74
CA LYS A 142 10.03 -15.23 11.75
C LYS A 142 9.02 -14.55 10.81
N LYS A 143 9.37 -13.39 10.26
CA LYS A 143 8.56 -12.57 9.33
C LYS A 143 9.23 -12.46 7.95
N ARG A 144 10.26 -13.25 7.67
CA ARG A 144 10.97 -13.23 6.39
C ARG A 144 9.99 -13.51 5.25
N GLY A 145 10.05 -12.66 4.22
CA GLY A 145 9.18 -12.76 3.04
C GLY A 145 7.73 -12.34 3.26
N ARG A 146 7.36 -11.90 4.47
CA ARG A 146 6.02 -11.37 4.75
C ARG A 146 5.93 -9.91 4.34
N ILE A 147 4.87 -9.58 3.60
CA ILE A 147 4.50 -8.21 3.24
C ILE A 147 3.50 -7.66 4.26
N PHE A 148 3.70 -6.42 4.66
CA PHE A 148 2.90 -5.66 5.61
C PHE A 148 2.23 -4.49 4.92
N LEU A 149 0.95 -4.25 5.22
CA LEU A 149 0.24 -3.03 4.80
C LEU A 149 0.37 -1.96 5.88
N ILE A 150 0.67 -0.72 5.48
CA ILE A 150 0.81 0.43 6.37
C ILE A 150 0.06 1.66 5.83
N ASP A 151 0.03 2.72 6.62
CA ASP A 151 -0.48 4.05 6.29
C ASP A 151 -1.99 4.12 6.05
N PHE A 152 -2.75 4.01 7.15
CA PHE A 152 -4.21 4.12 7.13
C PHE A 152 -4.72 5.57 7.23
N GLY A 153 -3.87 6.59 7.05
CA GLY A 153 -4.25 7.99 7.21
C GLY A 153 -5.28 8.50 6.18
N LEU A 154 -5.43 7.80 5.04
CA LEU A 154 -6.45 8.06 4.02
C LEU A 154 -7.59 7.03 4.02
N SER A 155 -7.49 6.00 4.85
CA SER A 155 -8.48 4.93 4.92
C SER A 155 -9.85 5.44 5.37
N LYS A 156 -10.90 4.70 5.04
CA LYS A 156 -12.27 5.07 5.38
C LYS A 156 -13.14 3.84 5.57
N LYS A 157 -14.09 3.87 6.50
CA LYS A 157 -15.14 2.84 6.55
C LYS A 157 -16.05 2.93 5.32
N TYR A 158 -16.21 1.83 4.61
CA TYR A 158 -17.17 1.69 3.50
C TYR A 158 -18.46 0.98 3.93
N ILE A 159 -18.45 0.36 5.12
CA ILE A 159 -19.64 -0.19 5.78
C ILE A 159 -20.00 0.70 6.98
N THR A 160 -21.27 1.05 7.08
CA THR A 160 -21.85 1.81 8.19
C THR A 160 -22.06 0.92 9.42
N LYS A 161 -22.35 1.52 10.59
CA LYS A 161 -22.67 0.77 11.83
C LYS A 161 -23.85 -0.22 11.67
N LYS A 162 -24.73 0.01 10.69
CA LYS A 162 -25.89 -0.85 10.37
C LYS A 162 -25.56 -1.94 9.34
N ASN A 163 -24.28 -2.25 9.12
CA ASN A 163 -23.80 -3.17 8.08
C ASN A 163 -24.22 -2.83 6.64
N LYS A 164 -24.63 -1.58 6.38
CA LYS A 164 -24.98 -1.09 5.03
C LYS A 164 -23.77 -0.44 4.36
N HIS A 165 -23.63 -0.63 3.06
CA HIS A 165 -22.63 0.09 2.27
C HIS A 165 -22.88 1.61 2.31
N ILE A 166 -21.82 2.41 2.33
CA ILE A 166 -21.92 3.87 2.21
C ILE A 166 -22.64 4.28 0.92
N PRO A 167 -23.36 5.41 0.89
CA PRO A 167 -24.05 5.88 -0.32
C PRO A 167 -23.07 6.27 -1.41
N TYR A 168 -23.53 6.19 -2.66
CA TYR A 168 -22.79 6.70 -3.82
C TYR A 168 -22.70 8.23 -3.76
N ASN A 169 -21.56 8.78 -4.19
CA ASN A 169 -21.33 10.23 -4.29
C ASN A 169 -20.29 10.49 -5.38
N ASP A 170 -20.54 11.42 -6.30
CA ASP A 170 -19.66 11.77 -7.42
C ASP A 170 -19.06 13.18 -7.35
N LYS A 171 -19.24 13.86 -6.22
CA LYS A 171 -18.71 15.20 -5.91
C LYS A 171 -17.56 15.15 -4.92
N LYS A 172 -16.77 14.08 -4.91
CA LYS A 172 -15.63 13.91 -3.99
C LYS A 172 -14.37 14.58 -4.55
N ASN A 173 -13.66 15.26 -3.64
CA ASN A 173 -12.28 15.65 -3.89
C ASN A 173 -11.39 14.42 -4.01
N PHE A 174 -10.40 14.52 -4.90
CA PHE A 174 -9.43 13.46 -5.10
C PHE A 174 -8.52 13.31 -3.89
N THR A 175 -8.24 12.06 -3.54
CA THR A 175 -7.28 11.69 -2.51
C THR A 175 -6.46 10.49 -2.96
N GLY A 176 -5.21 10.37 -2.49
CA GLY A 176 -4.30 9.27 -2.83
C GLY A 176 -3.29 9.64 -3.92
N SER A 177 -2.62 8.65 -4.49
CA SER A 177 -1.63 8.85 -5.55
C SER A 177 -2.27 8.82 -6.95
N TYR A 178 -2.06 9.87 -7.76
CA TYR A 178 -2.56 9.94 -9.15
C TYR A 178 -2.16 8.72 -9.98
N ARG A 179 -0.93 8.21 -9.77
CA ARG A 179 -0.33 7.12 -10.55
C ARG A 179 -1.12 5.82 -10.40
N TYR A 180 -1.52 5.46 -9.19
CA TYR A 180 -2.16 4.18 -8.90
C TYR A 180 -3.67 4.30 -8.68
N SER A 181 -4.23 5.49 -8.46
CA SER A 181 -5.68 5.66 -8.25
C SER A 181 -6.55 5.18 -9.41
N SER A 182 -7.73 4.64 -9.09
CA SER A 182 -8.74 4.22 -10.06
C SER A 182 -9.23 5.36 -10.97
N ILE A 183 -9.77 5.01 -12.14
CA ILE A 183 -10.42 5.98 -13.03
C ILE A 183 -11.59 6.69 -12.33
N ARG A 184 -12.31 5.99 -11.46
CA ARG A 184 -13.46 6.52 -10.70
C ARG A 184 -13.04 7.60 -9.70
N ASN A 185 -11.95 7.39 -8.96
CA ASN A 185 -11.39 8.40 -8.07
C ASN A 185 -10.99 9.67 -8.85
N HIS A 186 -10.40 9.51 -10.05
CA HIS A 186 -10.10 10.65 -10.92
C HIS A 186 -11.35 11.42 -11.37
N LYS A 187 -12.50 10.76 -11.53
CA LYS A 187 -13.81 11.39 -11.83
C LYS A 187 -14.46 12.06 -10.62
N GLY A 188 -13.90 11.94 -9.41
CA GLY A 188 -14.53 12.45 -8.19
C GLY A 188 -15.59 11.51 -7.60
N ILE A 189 -15.63 10.26 -8.05
CA ILE A 189 -16.53 9.24 -7.50
C ILE A 189 -15.96 8.71 -6.19
N GLU A 190 -16.83 8.59 -5.18
CA GLU A 190 -16.55 8.00 -3.87
C GLU A 190 -15.94 6.62 -4.07
N GLN A 191 -14.85 6.38 -3.34
CA GLN A 191 -14.11 5.15 -3.46
C GLN A 191 -14.80 4.03 -2.69
N SER A 192 -14.61 2.81 -3.17
CA SER A 192 -15.14 1.57 -2.63
C SER A 192 -14.11 0.45 -2.85
N ARG A 193 -14.43 -0.78 -2.45
CA ARG A 193 -13.50 -1.93 -2.52
C ARG A 193 -12.89 -2.14 -3.92
N ARG A 194 -13.68 -1.90 -4.99
CA ARG A 194 -13.22 -2.04 -6.39
C ARG A 194 -12.09 -1.06 -6.75
N ASP A 195 -12.00 0.08 -6.07
CA ASP A 195 -11.01 1.11 -6.36
C ASP A 195 -9.63 0.73 -5.80
N ASP A 196 -9.58 0.12 -4.62
CA ASP A 196 -8.34 -0.45 -4.08
C ASP A 196 -7.84 -1.59 -4.98
N LEU A 197 -8.73 -2.47 -5.45
CA LEU A 197 -8.37 -3.58 -6.35
C LEU A 197 -7.88 -3.10 -7.73
N GLU A 198 -8.53 -2.10 -8.34
CA GLU A 198 -8.02 -1.50 -9.58
C GLU A 198 -6.62 -0.89 -9.38
N SER A 199 -6.38 -0.28 -8.22
CA SER A 199 -5.09 0.29 -7.85
C SER A 199 -4.01 -0.77 -7.66
N ILE A 200 -4.34 -1.94 -7.08
CA ILE A 200 -3.45 -3.12 -7.02
C ILE A 200 -3.07 -3.55 -8.44
N GLY A 201 -4.03 -3.66 -9.35
CA GLY A 201 -3.76 -4.05 -10.73
C GLY A 201 -2.75 -3.12 -11.42
N TYR A 202 -2.93 -1.80 -11.28
CA TYR A 202 -1.96 -0.83 -11.78
C TYR A 202 -0.57 -0.97 -11.12
N MET A 203 -0.51 -1.25 -9.82
CA MET A 203 0.75 -1.49 -9.11
C MET A 203 1.48 -2.74 -9.61
N LEU A 204 0.76 -3.84 -9.84
CA LEU A 204 1.35 -5.09 -10.32
C LEU A 204 1.85 -4.98 -11.76
N ILE A 205 1.09 -4.31 -12.63
CA ILE A 205 1.50 -4.02 -14.01
C ILE A 205 2.76 -3.15 -14.01
N TYR A 206 2.81 -2.12 -13.16
CA TYR A 206 3.98 -1.26 -12.99
C TYR A 206 5.27 -2.05 -12.70
N PHE A 207 5.21 -3.04 -11.81
CA PHE A 207 6.37 -3.87 -11.48
C PHE A 207 6.89 -4.73 -12.66
N LEU A 208 6.02 -5.10 -13.60
CA LEU A 208 6.38 -5.89 -14.77
C LEU A 208 6.84 -5.02 -15.95
N THR A 209 6.17 -3.88 -16.17
CA THR A 209 6.36 -3.04 -17.36
C THR A 209 7.34 -1.89 -17.16
N LYS A 210 7.89 -1.72 -15.95
CA LYS A 210 8.77 -0.59 -15.54
C LYS A 210 8.10 0.76 -15.42
N LYS A 211 7.11 1.01 -16.25
CA LYS A 211 6.42 2.29 -16.35
C LYS A 211 4.96 2.04 -16.73
N LEU A 212 4.07 2.82 -16.15
CA LEU A 212 2.68 2.94 -16.56
C LEU A 212 2.57 4.00 -17.67
N PRO A 213 1.67 3.83 -18.66
CA PRO A 213 1.57 4.71 -19.82
C PRO A 213 1.32 6.20 -19.49
N TRP A 214 0.71 6.50 -18.35
CA TRP A 214 0.45 7.86 -17.87
C TRP A 214 1.60 8.47 -17.03
N GLN A 215 2.71 7.76 -16.83
CA GLN A 215 3.88 8.34 -16.16
C GLN A 215 4.59 9.32 -17.11
N GLY A 216 4.86 10.53 -16.62
CA GLY A 216 5.41 11.61 -17.44
C GLY A 216 4.35 12.38 -18.23
N ALA A 217 3.06 12.14 -17.98
CA ALA A 217 2.00 13.03 -18.45
C ALA A 217 2.33 14.47 -18.04
N GLY A 218 2.40 15.37 -19.04
CA GLY A 218 2.77 16.76 -18.86
C GLY A 218 1.76 17.56 -18.03
N GLY A 219 2.03 18.85 -17.85
CA GLY A 219 1.21 19.78 -17.08
C GLY A 219 2.06 20.56 -16.09
N THR A 220 1.88 21.88 -16.10
CA THR A 220 2.62 22.84 -15.26
C THR A 220 2.12 22.85 -13.81
N ASP A 221 0.82 22.60 -13.61
CA ASP A 221 0.20 22.54 -12.28
C ASP A 221 -0.41 21.17 -11.95
N ARG A 222 -0.77 20.97 -10.68
CA ARG A 222 -1.32 19.71 -10.16
C ARG A 222 -2.65 19.31 -10.79
N LYS A 223 -3.53 20.27 -11.12
CA LYS A 223 -4.85 20.03 -11.71
C LYS A 223 -4.70 19.58 -13.17
N THR A 224 -3.85 20.26 -13.93
CA THR A 224 -3.55 19.89 -15.32
C THR A 224 -2.87 18.53 -15.39
N LYS A 225 -1.87 18.27 -14.54
CA LYS A 225 -1.21 16.95 -14.46
C LYS A 225 -2.20 15.83 -14.14
N ARG A 226 -3.12 16.04 -13.19
CA ARG A 226 -4.19 15.08 -12.87
C ARG A 226 -5.09 14.83 -14.08
N LYS A 227 -5.55 15.89 -14.76
CA LYS A 227 -6.40 15.79 -15.96
C LYS A 227 -5.73 14.98 -17.07
N ASN A 228 -4.45 15.21 -17.32
CA ASN A 228 -3.69 14.48 -18.33
C ASN A 228 -3.53 12.99 -17.98
N ILE A 229 -3.19 12.66 -16.73
CA ILE A 229 -3.14 11.27 -16.24
C ILE A 229 -4.51 10.60 -16.40
N PHE A 230 -5.59 11.27 -16.02
CA PHE A 230 -6.95 10.76 -16.16
C PHE A 230 -7.32 10.47 -17.61
N ASN A 231 -7.03 11.39 -18.53
CA ASN A 231 -7.32 11.22 -19.96
C ASN A 231 -6.61 9.98 -20.54
N ILE A 232 -5.33 9.80 -20.22
CA ILE A 232 -4.57 8.62 -20.67
C ILE A 232 -5.18 7.34 -20.07
N LYS A 233 -5.48 7.32 -18.75
CA LYS A 233 -6.09 6.15 -18.09
C LYS A 233 -7.45 5.78 -18.68
N LYS A 234 -8.27 6.78 -19.00
CA LYS A 234 -9.62 6.59 -19.57
C LYS A 234 -9.55 6.01 -20.98
N ASN A 235 -8.60 6.48 -21.80
CA ASN A 235 -8.56 6.16 -23.22
C ASN A 235 -7.71 4.91 -23.54
N ILE A 236 -6.79 4.51 -22.66
CA ILE A 236 -6.02 3.28 -22.88
C ILE A 236 -6.88 2.03 -22.71
N SER A 237 -6.87 1.18 -23.74
CA SER A 237 -7.53 -0.13 -23.67
C SER A 237 -6.82 -1.05 -22.67
N LEU A 238 -7.55 -1.96 -22.03
CA LEU A 238 -6.92 -2.94 -21.13
C LEU A 238 -5.96 -3.88 -21.87
N ASN A 239 -6.24 -4.21 -23.13
CA ASN A 239 -5.34 -5.02 -23.97
C ASN A 239 -4.01 -4.30 -24.19
N SER A 240 -4.04 -3.00 -24.49
CA SER A 240 -2.83 -2.18 -24.64
C SER A 240 -2.08 -2.03 -23.32
N LEU A 241 -2.80 -1.84 -22.21
CA LEU A 241 -2.21 -1.73 -20.88
C LEU A 241 -1.51 -3.01 -20.42
N CYS A 242 -2.07 -4.17 -20.76
CA CYS A 242 -1.55 -5.48 -20.39
C CYS A 242 -0.79 -6.17 -21.55
N LYS A 243 -0.34 -5.39 -22.55
CA LYS A 243 0.44 -5.92 -23.67
C LYS A 243 1.74 -6.52 -23.14
N ASN A 244 2.13 -7.68 -23.65
CA ASN A 244 3.38 -8.38 -23.31
C ASN A 244 3.52 -8.83 -21.84
N ILE A 245 2.41 -8.95 -21.10
CA ILE A 245 2.37 -9.61 -19.78
C ILE A 245 1.29 -10.72 -19.82
N PRO A 246 1.30 -11.68 -18.88
CA PRO A 246 0.33 -12.78 -18.87
C PRO A 246 -1.13 -12.31 -18.86
N THR A 247 -2.02 -13.09 -19.49
CA THR A 247 -3.44 -12.71 -19.69
C THR A 247 -4.21 -12.54 -18.38
N GLU A 248 -3.73 -13.16 -17.30
CA GLU A 248 -4.31 -13.09 -15.97
C GLU A 248 -4.34 -11.67 -15.43
N PHE A 249 -3.38 -10.81 -15.81
CA PHE A 249 -3.39 -9.39 -15.47
C PHE A 249 -4.52 -8.63 -16.20
N LEU A 250 -4.78 -9.00 -17.46
CA LEU A 250 -5.92 -8.47 -18.23
C LEU A 250 -7.25 -8.92 -17.61
N LEU A 251 -7.38 -10.19 -17.26
CA LEU A 251 -8.58 -10.75 -16.62
C LEU A 251 -8.83 -10.10 -15.25
N TYR A 252 -7.78 -9.92 -14.45
CA TYR A 252 -7.83 -9.18 -13.19
C TYR A 252 -8.39 -7.76 -13.40
N MET A 253 -7.82 -7.01 -14.35
CA MET A 253 -8.27 -5.63 -14.62
C MET A 253 -9.70 -5.58 -15.15
N LYS A 254 -10.11 -6.54 -16.00
CA LYS A 254 -11.49 -6.66 -16.49
C LYS A 254 -12.46 -6.88 -15.32
N HIS A 255 -12.14 -7.80 -14.41
CA HIS A 255 -12.95 -8.04 -13.21
C HIS A 255 -13.07 -6.77 -12.36
N CYS A 256 -11.96 -6.12 -12.00
CA CYS A 256 -11.97 -4.90 -11.19
C CYS A 256 -12.77 -3.74 -11.82
N ARG A 257 -12.79 -3.64 -13.16
CA ARG A 257 -13.59 -2.62 -13.87
C ARG A 257 -15.07 -2.98 -13.97
N SER A 258 -15.43 -4.27 -13.93
CA SER A 258 -16.82 -4.74 -13.98
C SER A 258 -17.60 -4.54 -12.67
N LEU A 259 -16.91 -4.46 -11.53
CA LEU A 259 -17.54 -4.33 -10.21
C LEU A 259 -18.36 -3.04 -10.08
N LYS A 260 -19.62 -3.16 -9.63
CA LYS A 260 -20.47 -2.06 -9.20
C LYS A 260 -19.98 -1.49 -7.87
N PHE A 261 -20.49 -0.32 -7.49
CA PHE A 261 -20.01 0.42 -6.33
C PHE A 261 -20.12 -0.35 -5.02
N THR A 262 -21.22 -1.09 -4.86
CA THR A 262 -21.55 -1.83 -3.64
C THR A 262 -21.14 -3.30 -3.68
N ASP A 263 -20.62 -3.79 -4.80
CA ASP A 263 -20.30 -5.22 -4.96
C ASP A 263 -19.25 -5.67 -3.95
N LYS A 264 -19.41 -6.90 -3.46
CA LYS A 264 -18.35 -7.63 -2.74
C LYS A 264 -17.47 -8.31 -3.80
N PRO A 265 -16.19 -7.93 -3.94
CA PRO A 265 -15.30 -8.56 -4.90
C PRO A 265 -15.11 -10.05 -4.61
N ASN A 266 -14.95 -10.86 -5.65
CA ASN A 266 -14.58 -12.26 -5.50
C ASN A 266 -13.05 -12.37 -5.35
N TYR A 267 -12.52 -12.14 -4.14
CA TYR A 267 -11.08 -12.20 -3.87
C TYR A 267 -10.49 -13.58 -4.14
N LYS A 268 -11.26 -14.66 -3.94
CA LYS A 268 -10.85 -16.03 -4.24
C LYS A 268 -10.49 -16.16 -5.72
N LEU A 269 -11.41 -15.78 -6.62
CA LEU A 269 -11.17 -15.76 -8.06
C LEU A 269 -9.94 -14.93 -8.43
N LEU A 270 -9.80 -13.72 -7.87
CA LEU A 270 -8.67 -12.84 -8.17
C LEU A 270 -7.32 -13.44 -7.73
N LYS A 271 -7.29 -14.17 -6.61
CA LYS A 271 -6.10 -14.87 -6.14
C LYS A 271 -5.81 -16.11 -6.98
N GLU A 272 -6.84 -16.87 -7.35
CA GLU A 272 -6.72 -18.08 -8.17
C GLU A 272 -6.09 -17.78 -9.53
N LEU A 273 -6.47 -16.67 -10.19
CA LEU A 273 -5.80 -16.21 -11.42
C LEU A 273 -4.27 -16.21 -11.30
N PHE A 274 -3.73 -15.63 -10.22
CA PHE A 274 -2.29 -15.55 -10.03
C PHE A 274 -1.68 -16.83 -9.47
N ILE A 275 -2.41 -17.61 -8.67
CA ILE A 275 -1.95 -18.90 -8.14
C ILE A 275 -1.83 -19.92 -9.27
N ASP A 276 -2.79 -19.99 -10.17
CA ASP A 276 -2.79 -20.95 -11.27
C ASP A 276 -1.71 -20.61 -12.29
N LEU A 277 -1.52 -19.33 -12.61
CA LEU A 277 -0.36 -18.88 -13.38
C LEU A 277 0.97 -19.19 -12.68
N PHE A 278 1.04 -19.06 -11.36
CA PHE A 278 2.25 -19.39 -10.60
C PHE A 278 2.59 -20.89 -10.71
N LYS A 279 1.57 -21.76 -10.60
CA LYS A 279 1.69 -23.20 -10.75
C LYS A 279 2.05 -23.61 -12.18
N SER A 280 1.42 -23.01 -13.20
CA SER A 280 1.68 -23.32 -14.61
C SER A 280 3.10 -22.94 -15.05
N LYS A 281 3.73 -21.98 -14.36
CA LYS A 281 5.16 -21.65 -14.52
C LYS A 281 6.09 -22.51 -13.67
N HIS A 282 5.57 -23.52 -12.97
CA HIS A 282 6.31 -24.40 -12.04
C HIS A 282 7.11 -23.63 -10.98
N TYR A 283 6.62 -22.46 -10.57
CA TYR A 283 7.28 -21.68 -9.53
C TYR A 283 7.04 -22.30 -8.14
N LYS A 284 8.07 -22.22 -7.29
CA LYS A 284 7.99 -22.63 -5.88
C LYS A 284 7.67 -21.43 -5.00
N LEU A 285 6.69 -21.57 -4.10
CA LEU A 285 6.37 -20.58 -3.07
C LEU A 285 7.38 -20.66 -1.92
N ASP A 286 8.61 -20.23 -2.18
CA ASP A 286 9.75 -20.29 -1.27
C ASP A 286 10.03 -18.97 -0.55
N PHE A 287 9.25 -17.92 -0.85
CA PHE A 287 9.47 -16.55 -0.38
C PHE A 287 10.87 -16.01 -0.71
N ILE A 288 11.46 -16.50 -1.81
CA ILE A 288 12.72 -15.99 -2.38
C ILE A 288 12.37 -15.03 -3.51
N TYR A 289 12.47 -13.75 -3.21
CA TYR A 289 12.25 -12.65 -4.13
C TYR A 289 13.54 -12.20 -4.82
N ASP A 290 13.42 -11.37 -5.85
CA ASP A 290 14.56 -10.89 -6.65
C ASP A 290 15.63 -10.21 -5.77
N TRP A 291 15.21 -9.41 -4.79
CA TRP A 291 16.13 -8.72 -3.87
C TRP A 291 16.92 -9.68 -2.99
N ASN A 292 16.40 -10.89 -2.70
CA ASN A 292 17.14 -11.90 -1.96
C ASN A 292 18.32 -12.44 -2.78
N ASN A 293 18.16 -12.59 -4.09
CA ASN A 293 19.20 -13.11 -4.98
C ASN A 293 20.32 -12.09 -5.21
N ILE A 294 19.97 -10.81 -5.37
CA ILE A 294 20.96 -9.72 -5.47
C ILE A 294 21.80 -9.63 -4.19
N ALA A 295 21.16 -9.71 -3.03
CA ALA A 295 21.87 -9.69 -1.74
C ALA A 295 22.86 -10.87 -1.59
N ARG A 296 22.50 -12.07 -2.06
CA ARG A 296 23.40 -13.25 -2.06
C ARG A 296 24.59 -13.02 -3.00
N ARG A 297 24.36 -12.54 -4.23
CA ARG A 297 25.44 -12.28 -5.19
C ARG A 297 26.44 -11.24 -4.70
N LYS A 298 26.00 -10.20 -4.00
CA LYS A 298 26.91 -9.21 -3.40
C LYS A 298 27.75 -9.79 -2.26
N LYS A 299 27.19 -10.70 -1.46
CA LYS A 299 27.93 -11.37 -0.38
C LYS A 299 28.96 -12.39 -0.86
N CYS A 300 28.79 -12.96 -2.06
CA CYS A 300 29.79 -13.89 -2.64
C CYS A 300 30.93 -13.15 -3.37
N LYS A 301 30.85 -11.82 -3.51
CA LYS A 301 31.85 -10.98 -4.17
C LYS A 301 32.70 -10.16 -3.19
N ASN A 302 32.37 -10.22 -1.90
CA ASN A 302 33.10 -9.60 -0.80
C ASN A 302 33.60 -10.72 0.12
#